data_AF-A0A2H3SQL0-F1
#
_entry.id   AF-A0A2H3SQL0-F1
#
_cell.length_a   1.000
_cell.length_b   1.000
_cell.length_c   1.000
_cell.angle_alpha   90.00
_cell.angle_beta   90.00
_cell.angle_gamma   90.00
#
_symmetry.space_group_name_H-M   'P 1'
#
loop_
_entity.id
_entity.type
_entity.pdbx_description
1 polymer ?
#
loop_
_entity_poly.entity_id
_entity_poly.type
_entity_poly.pdbx_seq_one_letter_code
_entity_poly.pdbx_strand_id
1 'polypeptide(L)'
;MPGEAISSLLSRCDESAGQDCTSPFSYNSLQQNFDLVKDFPEISNYLEFGQLSRLVLMEDQDKVKDFLEKYPPSINEINYLGQTPVHIAVQTQNATILSVLVNHADCKVLNTKDNNGHYAIDHATDTLYHARKPGKEPRSKICNGCEVLNVLLRSESAIFTHSVQRAMQLPWSHDIRSCIEGQKNIIRCLALRRKELRTLAQRELTPSERKILRFCQAGILDQNAAQTQRFLEAKECHVPMHLKVYDNAESSDDSKSIYMLISHGEVAESALQSGFLMPMTLFDDIFRSLAEWLNSSHSGSRHQDFFASYICWLVDHGGDLRSTVSTIWGHTTAAHYFMTYLGTNQWSFMDGNRVPLPPKVSSVIFEEDNVDDCRCQCSPKGCTPLTKFLAVISCERIWILKLGIALTISSVLEHFEYLCGLLGHVGYDLAKEHWIDSAAVRHFTFLILDLRHTCCCLGNACGEEASGPLSTGDRHEIEEEDSSRLELFEQLVTEFGRERGNYADLLSFAREYWAPKMEALDREIKSYVLTETQRQSAEAAGVVWECYGPKLPPCGDSLTVETGEEEVVSELEKALRKLDEIATDPARPSLI
;
A
#
# COMPACT_ATOMS: atom_id res chain seq x y z
N MET A 1 17.22 21.45 12.10
CA MET A 1 16.08 20.60 11.66
C MET A 1 14.69 21.22 11.92
N PRO A 2 14.40 21.98 13.00
CA PRO A 2 13.10 22.66 13.15
C PRO A 2 12.94 23.93 12.28
N GLY A 3 14.05 24.65 12.06
CA GLY A 3 14.03 25.93 11.34
C GLY A 3 13.62 25.84 9.88
N GLU A 4 14.03 24.79 9.15
CA GLU A 4 13.66 24.61 7.73
C GLU A 4 12.17 24.26 7.55
N ALA A 5 11.59 23.50 8.48
CA ALA A 5 10.15 23.21 8.46
C ALA A 5 9.32 24.47 8.75
N ILE A 6 9.75 25.30 9.71
CA ILE A 6 9.12 26.58 10.03
C ILE A 6 9.29 27.58 8.87
N SER A 7 10.49 27.70 8.30
CA SER A 7 10.73 28.56 7.13
C SER A 7 9.97 28.10 5.89
N SER A 8 9.81 26.78 5.67
CA SER A 8 8.96 26.24 4.60
C SER A 8 7.47 26.43 4.87
N LEU A 9 7.04 26.47 6.13
CA LEU A 9 5.67 26.80 6.51
C LEU A 9 5.38 28.28 6.21
N LEU A 10 6.28 29.16 6.67
CA LEU A 10 6.17 30.60 6.53
C LEU A 10 6.26 31.03 5.07
N SER A 11 7.14 30.43 4.25
CA SER A 11 7.28 30.76 2.82
C SER A 11 6.08 30.37 1.98
N ARG A 12 5.34 29.31 2.36
CA ARG A 12 4.10 28.89 1.70
C ARG A 12 2.87 29.70 2.15
N CYS A 13 2.95 30.41 3.27
CA CYS A 13 1.88 31.27 3.77
C CYS A 13 1.89 32.69 3.16
N ASP A 14 3.00 33.09 2.52
CA ASP A 14 3.08 34.37 1.78
C ASP A 14 2.33 34.33 0.43
N GLU A 15 1.98 33.14 -0.07
CA GLU A 15 1.17 32.96 -1.27
C GLU A 15 -0.29 32.65 -0.88
N SER A 16 -1.14 33.68 -0.97
CA SER A 16 -2.60 33.69 -0.73
C SER A 16 -3.07 33.59 0.73
N ALA A 17 -3.01 34.73 1.45
CA ALA A 17 -3.83 34.98 2.63
C ALA A 17 -5.31 35.12 2.22
N GLY A 18 -6.00 33.99 2.12
CA GLY A 18 -7.42 33.88 1.80
C GLY A 18 -7.98 32.55 2.30
N GLN A 19 -9.30 32.36 2.19
CA GLN A 19 -10.06 31.18 2.65
C GLN A 19 -9.64 29.82 2.04
N ASP A 20 -8.53 29.79 1.28
CA ASP A 20 -8.03 28.64 0.53
C ASP A 20 -6.70 28.08 1.07
N CYS A 21 -6.22 28.53 2.23
CA CYS A 21 -5.01 27.97 2.86
C CYS A 21 -5.25 26.51 3.29
N THR A 22 -4.80 25.55 2.47
CA THR A 22 -4.73 24.13 2.83
C THR A 22 -3.56 23.87 3.78
N SER A 23 -3.68 22.84 4.62
CA SER A 23 -2.63 22.52 5.59
C SER A 23 -1.26 22.31 4.89
N PRO A 24 -0.20 23.04 5.27
CA PRO A 24 1.13 22.92 4.66
C PRO A 24 1.83 21.61 5.03
N PHE A 25 1.28 20.90 6.02
CA PHE A 25 1.82 19.65 6.53
C PHE A 25 1.40 18.51 5.60
N SER A 26 2.39 17.92 4.90
CA SER A 26 2.21 16.68 4.14
C SER A 26 1.71 15.56 5.06
N TYR A 27 1.17 14.49 4.45
CA TYR A 27 0.56 13.27 5.03
C TYR A 27 1.33 12.56 6.16
N ASN A 28 2.45 13.09 6.64
CA ASN A 28 3.23 12.57 7.75
C ASN A 28 2.77 13.19 9.09
N SER A 29 2.14 12.33 9.88
CA SER A 29 1.72 12.45 11.29
C SER A 29 1.19 13.81 11.76
N LEU A 30 -0.13 13.95 11.74
CA LEU A 30 -0.90 15.04 12.36
C LEU A 30 -0.47 15.36 13.80
N GLN A 31 -0.05 14.36 14.58
CA GLN A 31 0.40 14.57 15.96
C GLN A 31 1.75 15.27 16.06
N GLN A 32 2.72 15.02 15.16
CA GLN A 32 4.00 15.74 15.14
C GLN A 32 3.81 17.21 14.77
N ASN A 33 2.83 17.50 13.91
CA ASN A 33 2.47 18.86 13.52
C ASN A 33 1.84 19.64 14.69
N PHE A 34 1.11 18.97 15.59
CA PHE A 34 0.53 19.61 16.78
C PHE A 34 1.48 19.66 17.99
N ASP A 35 2.40 18.71 18.12
CA ASP A 35 3.54 18.84 19.04
C ASP A 35 4.33 20.11 18.66
N LEU A 36 4.53 20.41 17.37
CA LEU A 36 5.15 21.65 16.89
C LEU A 36 4.35 22.91 17.30
N VAL A 37 3.02 22.91 17.19
CA VAL A 37 2.19 24.06 17.61
C VAL A 37 2.24 24.28 19.13
N LYS A 38 2.34 23.20 19.91
CA LYS A 38 2.52 23.28 21.37
C LYS A 38 3.92 23.80 21.75
N ASP A 39 4.94 23.34 21.05
CA ASP A 39 6.34 23.73 21.29
C ASP A 39 6.63 25.16 20.83
N PHE A 40 5.87 25.68 19.86
CA PHE A 40 5.99 27.04 19.32
C PHE A 40 4.64 27.76 19.29
N PRO A 41 4.19 28.34 20.42
CA PRO A 41 2.89 29.01 20.54
C PRO A 41 2.68 30.17 19.55
N GLU A 42 3.76 30.75 19.02
CA GLU A 42 3.72 31.78 17.98
C GLU A 42 3.00 31.30 16.72
N ILE A 43 3.08 30.00 16.39
CA ILE A 43 2.37 29.38 15.26
C ILE A 43 0.85 29.55 15.42
N SER A 44 0.33 29.53 16.65
CA SER A 44 -1.10 29.76 16.91
C SER A 44 -1.54 31.19 16.60
N ASN A 45 -0.61 32.16 16.60
CA ASN A 45 -0.90 33.52 16.14
C ASN A 45 -0.94 33.58 14.60
N TYR A 46 0.00 32.91 13.94
CA TYR A 46 0.07 32.86 12.47
C TYR A 46 -1.14 32.15 11.84
N LEU A 47 -1.63 31.08 12.48
CA LEU A 47 -2.82 30.36 12.02
C LEU A 47 -4.14 30.99 12.48
N GLU A 48 -4.08 32.14 13.15
CA GLU A 48 -5.23 32.86 13.74
C GLU A 48 -6.12 32.00 14.64
N PHE A 49 -5.52 31.29 15.60
CA PHE A 49 -6.29 30.57 16.59
C PHE A 49 -7.04 31.56 17.48
N GLY A 50 -8.35 31.41 17.55
CA GLY A 50 -9.18 32.16 18.49
C GLY A 50 -8.85 31.80 19.95
N GLN A 51 -9.39 32.57 20.89
CA GLN A 51 -9.03 32.45 22.30
C GLN A 51 -9.46 31.11 22.89
N LEU A 52 -10.62 30.57 22.51
CA LEU A 52 -11.04 29.24 22.93
C LEU A 52 -10.11 28.16 22.36
N SER A 53 -9.78 28.25 21.07
CA SER A 53 -8.87 27.32 20.40
C SER A 53 -7.48 27.27 21.06
N ARG A 54 -6.96 28.43 21.51
CA ARG A 54 -5.71 28.50 22.30
C ARG A 54 -5.85 27.86 23.68
N LEU A 55 -6.96 28.07 24.39
CA LEU A 55 -7.20 27.41 25.68
C LEU A 55 -7.28 25.89 25.56
N VAL A 56 -7.89 25.40 24.47
CA VAL A 56 -7.94 23.98 24.13
C VAL A 56 -6.53 23.41 23.89
N LEU A 57 -5.67 24.12 23.15
CA LEU A 57 -4.27 23.71 22.94
C LEU A 57 -3.47 23.60 24.24
N MET A 58 -3.71 24.51 25.18
CA MET A 58 -3.05 24.51 26.50
C MET A 58 -3.59 23.44 27.45
N GLU A 59 -4.60 22.68 27.02
CA GLU A 59 -5.24 21.59 27.77
C GLU A 59 -5.77 22.00 29.16
N ASP A 60 -6.19 23.26 29.32
CA ASP A 60 -6.74 23.78 30.57
C ASP A 60 -8.27 23.64 30.60
N GLN A 61 -8.74 22.48 31.07
CA GLN A 61 -10.17 22.13 31.08
C GLN A 61 -11.04 23.16 31.81
N ASP A 62 -10.60 23.64 32.98
CA ASP A 62 -11.38 24.56 33.80
C ASP A 62 -11.52 25.91 33.09
N LYS A 63 -10.42 26.44 32.52
CA LYS A 63 -10.48 27.68 31.73
C LYS A 63 -11.30 27.53 30.46
N VAL A 64 -11.23 26.38 29.76
CA VAL A 64 -12.08 26.13 28.59
C VAL A 64 -13.56 26.19 28.97
N LYS A 65 -13.93 25.55 30.08
CA LYS A 65 -15.31 25.56 30.57
C LYS A 65 -15.75 26.97 30.98
N ASP A 66 -14.99 27.65 31.82
CA ASP A 66 -15.30 29.00 32.28
C ASP A 66 -15.41 29.99 31.11
N PHE A 67 -14.53 29.86 30.11
CA PHE A 67 -14.56 30.71 28.92
C PHE A 67 -15.80 30.47 28.06
N LEU A 68 -16.20 29.21 27.86
CA LEU A 68 -17.41 28.87 27.12
C LEU A 68 -18.69 29.35 27.82
N GLU A 69 -18.76 29.24 29.15
CA GLU A 69 -19.89 29.76 29.93
C GLU A 69 -20.01 31.29 29.79
N LYS A 70 -18.87 31.99 29.73
CA LYS A 70 -18.83 33.45 29.59
C LYS A 70 -19.02 33.94 28.16
N TYR A 71 -18.53 33.19 27.18
CA TYR A 71 -18.55 33.54 25.76
C TYR A 71 -19.02 32.37 24.89
N PRO A 72 -20.31 31.94 24.99
CA PRO A 72 -20.82 30.80 24.22
C PRO A 72 -20.59 30.87 22.69
N PRO A 73 -20.66 32.05 22.02
CA PRO A 73 -20.41 32.14 20.58
C PRO A 73 -19.00 31.71 20.14
N SER A 74 -18.03 31.69 21.06
CA SER A 74 -16.63 31.28 20.77
C SER A 74 -16.50 29.84 20.30
N ILE A 75 -17.50 28.98 20.56
CA ILE A 75 -17.52 27.61 20.01
C ILE A 75 -17.51 27.58 18.47
N ASN A 76 -17.92 28.68 17.82
CA ASN A 76 -17.93 28.86 16.37
C ASN A 76 -16.63 29.50 15.83
N GLU A 77 -15.57 29.62 16.65
CA GLU A 77 -14.26 30.04 16.16
C GLU A 77 -13.82 29.16 14.98
N ILE A 78 -13.20 29.79 13.98
CA ILE A 78 -12.60 29.13 12.82
C ILE A 78 -11.24 29.78 12.60
N ASN A 79 -10.19 28.96 12.52
CA ASN A 79 -8.83 29.42 12.24
C ASN A 79 -8.57 29.52 10.72
N TYR A 80 -7.36 29.93 10.31
CA TYR A 80 -7.00 30.06 8.88
C TYR A 80 -7.01 28.75 8.09
N LEU A 81 -6.99 27.59 8.75
CA LEU A 81 -7.11 26.28 8.13
C LEU A 81 -8.57 25.81 8.03
N GLY A 82 -9.54 26.64 8.40
CA GLY A 82 -10.95 26.27 8.45
C GLY A 82 -11.33 25.41 9.67
N GLN A 83 -10.42 25.25 10.64
CA GLN A 83 -10.63 24.36 11.78
C GLN A 83 -11.39 25.05 12.91
N THR A 84 -12.35 24.32 13.48
CA THR A 84 -13.09 24.71 14.70
C THR A 84 -12.36 24.26 15.98
N PRO A 85 -12.69 24.81 17.16
CA PRO A 85 -12.17 24.30 18.44
C PRO A 85 -12.31 22.78 18.62
N VAL A 86 -13.33 22.17 18.02
CA VAL A 86 -13.55 20.71 18.06
C VAL A 86 -12.46 19.96 17.28
N HIS A 87 -12.04 20.46 16.11
CA HIS A 87 -10.91 19.88 15.36
C HIS A 87 -9.62 19.93 16.20
N ILE A 88 -9.37 21.07 16.85
CA ILE A 88 -8.18 21.27 17.68
C ILE A 88 -8.20 20.33 18.90
N ALA A 89 -9.35 20.17 19.56
CA ALA A 89 -9.48 19.26 20.71
C ALA A 89 -9.29 17.79 20.37
N VAL A 90 -9.64 17.36 19.16
CA VAL A 90 -9.35 15.99 18.69
C VAL A 90 -7.83 15.76 18.62
N GLN A 91 -7.09 16.77 18.17
CA GLN A 91 -5.64 16.68 17.99
C GLN A 91 -4.87 16.69 19.32
N THR A 92 -5.43 17.31 20.38
CA THR A 92 -4.82 17.25 21.72
C THR A 92 -4.98 15.88 22.39
N GLN A 93 -5.78 14.97 21.83
CA GLN A 93 -6.04 13.63 22.37
C GLN A 93 -6.65 13.66 23.79
N ASN A 94 -7.32 14.76 24.15
CA ASN A 94 -7.91 14.97 25.46
C ASN A 94 -9.44 14.85 25.39
N ALA A 95 -9.95 13.63 25.63
CA ALA A 95 -11.36 13.31 25.55
C ALA A 95 -12.24 14.14 26.52
N THR A 96 -11.67 14.57 27.65
CA THR A 96 -12.39 15.37 28.65
C THR A 96 -12.68 16.78 28.13
N ILE A 97 -11.68 17.46 27.55
CA ILE A 97 -11.86 18.78 26.94
C ILE A 97 -12.81 18.68 25.74
N LEU A 98 -12.62 17.67 24.89
CA LEU A 98 -13.52 17.44 23.77
C LEU A 98 -14.97 17.24 24.23
N SER A 99 -15.20 16.52 25.34
CA SER A 99 -16.55 16.34 25.90
C SER A 99 -17.17 17.67 26.34
N VAL A 100 -16.38 18.59 26.91
CA VAL A 100 -16.86 19.95 27.25
C VAL A 100 -17.30 20.71 25.99
N LEU A 101 -16.49 20.65 24.93
CA LEU A 101 -16.80 21.33 23.66
C LEU A 101 -18.04 20.73 22.99
N VAL A 102 -18.12 19.39 22.92
CA VAL A 102 -19.25 18.67 22.29
C VAL A 102 -20.58 18.98 22.99
N ASN A 103 -20.58 19.18 24.31
CA ASN A 103 -21.78 19.58 25.05
C ASN A 103 -22.27 21.01 24.73
N HIS A 104 -21.40 21.88 24.20
CA HIS A 104 -21.73 23.26 23.82
C HIS A 104 -21.86 23.45 22.30
N ALA A 105 -21.34 22.51 21.50
CA ALA A 105 -21.38 22.56 20.05
C ALA A 105 -22.72 22.03 19.52
N ASP A 106 -23.28 22.73 18.53
CA ASP A 106 -24.42 22.23 17.77
C ASP A 106 -23.98 21.29 16.64
N CYS A 107 -24.95 20.69 15.94
CA CYS A 107 -24.66 19.80 14.82
C CYS A 107 -23.94 20.51 13.67
N LYS A 108 -24.05 21.84 13.53
CA LYS A 108 -23.37 22.58 12.47
C LYS A 108 -21.87 22.67 12.77
N VAL A 109 -21.50 23.05 14.00
CA VAL A 109 -20.09 23.14 14.43
C VAL A 109 -19.39 21.78 14.38
N LEU A 110 -20.08 20.72 14.84
CA LEU A 110 -19.55 19.35 14.85
C LEU A 110 -19.30 18.78 13.45
N ASN A 111 -19.97 19.33 12.43
CA ASN A 111 -19.90 18.88 11.05
C ASN A 111 -19.39 19.99 10.10
N THR A 112 -18.68 20.99 10.63
CA THR A 112 -17.92 21.94 9.81
C THR A 112 -16.72 21.22 9.19
N LYS A 113 -16.46 21.48 7.90
CA LYS A 113 -15.25 21.03 7.21
C LYS A 113 -14.13 22.05 7.39
N ASP A 114 -12.91 21.56 7.56
CA ASP A 114 -11.71 22.37 7.39
C ASP A 114 -11.44 22.65 5.89
N ASN A 115 -10.39 23.44 5.59
CA ASN A 115 -10.04 23.81 4.21
C ASN A 115 -9.56 22.61 3.37
N ASN A 116 -9.22 21.47 4.01
CA ASN A 116 -8.91 20.22 3.33
C ASN A 116 -10.16 19.36 3.08
N GLY A 117 -11.35 19.84 3.48
CA GLY A 117 -12.61 19.12 3.34
C GLY A 117 -12.85 18.06 4.40
N HIS A 118 -12.06 18.03 5.48
CA HIS A 118 -12.18 17.03 6.55
C HIS A 118 -13.05 17.53 7.70
N TYR A 119 -13.84 16.63 8.28
CA TYR A 119 -14.57 16.86 9.52
C TYR A 119 -13.69 16.56 10.75
N ALA A 120 -14.07 17.05 11.92
CA ALA A 120 -13.38 16.72 13.17
C ALA A 120 -13.30 15.20 13.43
N ILE A 121 -14.31 14.43 13.00
CA ILE A 121 -14.29 12.97 13.10
C ILE A 121 -13.26 12.33 12.16
N ASP A 122 -12.98 12.91 10.99
CA ASP A 122 -11.94 12.42 10.09
C ASP A 122 -10.57 12.56 10.74
N HIS A 123 -10.31 13.71 11.39
CA HIS A 123 -9.09 13.89 12.21
C HIS A 123 -9.01 12.87 13.35
N ALA A 124 -10.14 12.51 13.98
CA ALA A 124 -10.15 11.50 15.03
C ALA A 124 -9.80 10.10 14.49
N THR A 125 -10.24 9.78 13.25
CA THR A 125 -9.86 8.53 12.59
C THR A 125 -8.37 8.47 12.28
N ASP A 126 -7.76 9.59 11.86
CA ASP A 126 -6.31 9.66 11.61
C ASP A 126 -5.49 9.48 12.90
N THR A 127 -6.05 9.84 14.06
CA THR A 127 -5.36 9.63 15.36
C THR A 127 -5.38 8.19 15.83
N LEU A 128 -6.20 7.31 15.25
CA LEU A 128 -6.20 5.87 15.56
C LEU A 128 -4.87 5.20 15.21
N TYR A 129 -4.14 5.76 14.25
CA TYR A 129 -2.85 5.26 13.79
C TYR A 129 -1.71 5.59 14.77
N HIS A 130 -1.83 6.67 15.56
CA HIS A 130 -0.73 7.16 16.40
C HIS A 130 -0.86 6.78 17.89
N ALA A 131 -1.85 5.95 18.24
CA ALA A 131 -2.29 5.76 19.62
C ALA A 131 -1.38 4.87 20.51
N ARG A 132 -0.12 4.60 20.11
CA ARG A 132 0.87 3.92 20.96
C ARG A 132 2.27 4.55 20.83
N LYS A 133 2.55 5.60 21.64
CA LYS A 133 3.91 5.75 22.18
C LYS A 133 4.07 4.74 23.33
N PRO A 134 5.07 3.84 23.32
CA PRO A 134 5.34 2.96 24.46
C PRO A 134 5.92 3.83 25.59
N GLY A 135 5.09 4.28 26.52
CA GLY A 135 5.60 5.14 27.59
C GLY A 135 4.65 5.67 28.66
N LYS A 136 3.35 5.38 28.64
CA LYS A 136 2.45 5.72 29.77
C LYS A 136 1.61 4.52 30.19
N GLU A 137 1.41 4.45 31.50
CA GLU A 137 1.05 3.29 32.34
C GLU A 137 -0.13 2.39 31.90
N PRO A 138 -0.21 1.14 32.39
CA PRO A 138 -1.12 0.08 31.91
C PRO A 138 -2.54 0.15 32.51
N ARG A 139 -3.03 1.33 32.93
CA ARG A 139 -4.29 1.42 33.70
C ARG A 139 -5.56 1.60 32.86
N SER A 140 -5.48 2.16 31.65
CA SER A 140 -6.63 2.18 30.72
C SER A 140 -6.50 1.09 29.66
N LYS A 141 -7.57 0.29 29.49
CA LYS A 141 -7.66 -0.72 28.42
C LYS A 141 -7.90 -0.10 27.04
N ILE A 142 -8.26 1.18 26.98
CA ILE A 142 -8.65 1.91 25.76
C ILE A 142 -7.59 2.99 25.50
N CYS A 143 -7.13 3.15 24.26
CA CYS A 143 -6.18 4.20 23.93
C CYS A 143 -6.88 5.57 23.78
N ASN A 144 -6.15 6.66 24.03
CA ASN A 144 -6.70 8.02 24.03
C ASN A 144 -7.44 8.38 22.72
N GLY A 145 -6.91 7.95 21.56
CA GLY A 145 -7.58 8.18 20.27
C GLY A 145 -8.93 7.47 20.18
N CYS A 146 -9.02 6.25 20.74
CA CYS A 146 -10.25 5.49 20.84
C CYS A 146 -11.24 6.14 21.84
N GLU A 147 -10.77 6.84 22.88
CA GLU A 147 -11.63 7.65 23.77
C GLU A 147 -12.17 8.91 23.08
N VAL A 148 -11.30 9.69 22.42
CA VAL A 148 -11.66 10.89 21.65
C VAL A 148 -12.68 10.58 20.55
N LEU A 149 -12.41 9.53 19.76
CA LEU A 149 -13.33 9.05 18.74
C LEU A 149 -14.69 8.70 19.34
N ASN A 150 -14.72 8.01 20.48
CA ASN A 150 -15.97 7.62 21.13
C ASN A 150 -16.80 8.82 21.60
N VAL A 151 -16.18 9.95 21.95
CA VAL A 151 -16.92 11.19 22.27
C VAL A 151 -17.66 11.70 21.03
N LEU A 152 -17.00 11.76 19.87
CA LEU A 152 -17.64 12.17 18.61
C LEU A 152 -18.67 11.16 18.10
N LEU A 153 -18.41 9.85 18.24
CA LEU A 153 -19.37 8.82 17.84
C LEU A 153 -20.69 8.91 18.61
N ARG A 154 -20.65 9.40 19.86
CA ARG A 154 -21.82 9.60 20.74
C ARG A 154 -22.48 10.98 20.58
N SER A 155 -21.96 11.85 19.72
CA SER A 155 -22.48 13.19 19.46
C SER A 155 -23.27 13.26 18.14
N GLU A 156 -23.70 14.47 17.77
CA GLU A 156 -24.34 14.78 16.49
C GLU A 156 -23.36 14.82 15.28
N SER A 157 -22.10 14.41 15.47
CA SER A 157 -21.15 14.24 14.35
C SER A 157 -21.63 13.13 13.42
N ALA A 158 -21.72 13.40 12.13
CA ALA A 158 -22.05 12.43 11.09
C ALA A 158 -20.88 11.49 10.80
N ILE A 159 -21.19 10.26 10.37
CA ILE A 159 -20.21 9.26 9.93
C ILE A 159 -20.52 8.99 8.46
N PHE A 160 -19.90 9.77 7.59
CA PHE A 160 -20.07 9.64 6.15
C PHE A 160 -19.21 8.50 5.60
N THR A 161 -19.54 8.03 4.39
CA THR A 161 -18.82 6.91 3.76
C THR A 161 -17.33 7.19 3.58
N HIS A 162 -16.93 8.41 3.23
CA HIS A 162 -15.51 8.77 3.12
C HIS A 162 -14.80 8.75 4.48
N SER A 163 -15.49 9.11 5.58
CA SER A 163 -14.96 9.00 6.94
C SER A 163 -14.71 7.54 7.32
N VAL A 164 -15.64 6.65 6.96
CA VAL A 164 -15.47 5.20 7.15
C VAL A 164 -14.31 4.68 6.31
N GLN A 165 -14.26 5.03 5.03
CA GLN A 165 -13.17 4.61 4.14
C GLN A 165 -11.81 5.04 4.68
N ARG A 166 -11.67 6.29 5.13
CA ARG A 166 -10.45 6.80 5.78
C ARG A 166 -10.08 6.02 7.04
N ALA A 167 -11.05 5.70 7.89
CA ALA A 167 -10.81 4.93 9.11
C ALA A 167 -10.40 3.48 8.86
N MET A 168 -10.82 2.91 7.74
CA MET A 168 -10.56 1.51 7.38
C MET A 168 -9.36 1.34 6.43
N GLN A 169 -8.82 2.42 5.86
CA GLN A 169 -7.56 2.39 5.12
C GLN A 169 -6.40 1.99 6.05
N LEU A 170 -5.39 1.27 5.52
CA LEU A 170 -4.18 1.04 6.30
C LEU A 170 -3.23 2.23 6.11
N PRO A 171 -2.36 2.51 7.09
CA PRO A 171 -1.33 3.53 6.93
C PRO A 171 -0.36 3.17 5.80
N TRP A 172 0.11 4.22 5.12
CA TRP A 172 1.15 4.15 4.09
C TRP A 172 2.49 3.62 4.64
N SER A 173 2.72 3.82 5.93
CA SER A 173 3.88 3.31 6.66
C SER A 173 3.41 2.17 7.55
N HIS A 174 3.83 0.95 7.20
CA HIS A 174 3.41 -0.27 7.89
C HIS A 174 3.83 -0.28 9.37
N ASP A 175 4.81 0.53 9.80
CA ASP A 175 5.19 0.68 11.20
C ASP A 175 4.08 1.25 12.11
N ILE A 176 3.02 1.81 11.52
CA ILE A 176 1.97 2.50 12.25
C ILE A 176 0.78 1.56 12.51
N ARG A 177 0.67 1.03 13.74
CA ARG A 177 -0.45 0.16 14.14
C ARG A 177 -1.75 0.96 14.32
N SER A 178 -2.77 0.67 13.51
CA SER A 178 -4.14 1.15 13.72
C SER A 178 -4.80 0.56 14.99
N CYS A 179 -5.54 1.37 15.76
CA CYS A 179 -6.42 0.89 16.84
C CYS A 179 -7.61 0.12 16.23
N ILE A 180 -7.49 -1.21 16.10
CA ILE A 180 -8.58 -2.11 15.66
C ILE A 180 -9.87 -1.90 16.47
N GLU A 181 -9.75 -1.63 17.77
CA GLU A 181 -10.93 -1.36 18.61
C GLU A 181 -11.64 -0.05 18.22
N GLY A 182 -10.91 0.96 17.72
CA GLY A 182 -11.47 2.20 17.21
C GLY A 182 -12.28 1.98 15.93
N GLN A 183 -11.73 1.20 15.01
CA GLN A 183 -12.43 0.76 13.81
C GLN A 183 -13.71 -0.02 14.17
N LYS A 184 -13.64 -0.96 15.13
CA LYS A 184 -14.82 -1.67 15.64
C LYS A 184 -15.85 -0.72 16.24
N ASN A 185 -15.44 0.31 16.99
CA ASN A 185 -16.36 1.29 17.56
C ASN A 185 -17.11 2.09 16.48
N ILE A 186 -16.43 2.46 15.38
CA ILE A 186 -17.07 3.09 14.21
C ILE A 186 -18.13 2.17 13.63
N ILE A 187 -17.80 0.90 13.38
CA ILE A 187 -18.74 -0.10 12.84
C ILE A 187 -19.96 -0.29 13.75
N ARG A 188 -19.75 -0.44 15.06
CA ARG A 188 -20.85 -0.61 16.03
C ARG A 188 -21.74 0.62 16.09
N CYS A 189 -21.16 1.82 16.10
CA CYS A 189 -21.92 3.07 16.10
C CYS A 189 -22.69 3.25 14.79
N LEU A 190 -22.06 2.98 13.65
CA LEU A 190 -22.69 3.00 12.34
C LEU A 190 -23.89 2.03 12.31
N ALA A 191 -23.73 0.82 12.85
CA ALA A 191 -24.82 -0.15 12.92
C ALA A 191 -26.04 0.35 13.72
N LEU A 192 -25.83 1.05 14.84
CA LEU A 192 -26.90 1.67 15.61
C LEU A 192 -27.61 2.75 14.80
N ARG A 193 -26.85 3.67 14.20
CA ARG A 193 -27.40 4.75 13.36
C ARG A 193 -28.15 4.22 12.13
N ARG A 194 -27.70 3.10 11.54
CA ARG A 194 -28.42 2.44 10.44
C ARG A 194 -29.74 1.80 10.88
N LYS A 195 -29.85 1.31 12.13
CA LYS A 195 -31.13 0.85 12.71
C LYS A 195 -32.08 2.01 12.95
N GLU A 196 -31.57 3.15 13.43
CA GLU A 196 -32.36 4.36 13.64
C GLU A 196 -32.85 4.97 12.32
N LEU A 197 -31.98 5.08 11.31
CA LEU A 197 -32.36 5.52 9.97
C LEU A 197 -33.43 4.60 9.37
N ARG A 198 -33.33 3.28 9.55
CA ARG A 198 -34.37 2.33 9.13
C ARG A 198 -35.68 2.59 9.84
N THR A 199 -35.66 2.87 11.14
CA THR A 199 -36.85 3.16 11.94
C THR A 199 -37.53 4.44 11.47
N LEU A 200 -36.75 5.50 11.21
CA LEU A 200 -37.23 6.74 10.60
C LEU A 200 -37.88 6.47 9.25
N ALA A 201 -37.19 5.75 8.37
CA ALA A 201 -37.72 5.37 7.06
C ALA A 201 -38.97 4.49 7.14
N GLN A 202 -39.10 3.62 8.14
CA GLN A 202 -40.30 2.83 8.34
C GLN A 202 -41.52 3.69 8.72
N ARG A 203 -41.32 4.82 9.40
CA ARG A 203 -42.37 5.74 9.79
C ARG A 203 -42.84 6.63 8.64
N GLU A 204 -41.91 7.13 7.82
CA GLU A 204 -42.18 8.15 6.80
C GLU A 204 -42.41 7.59 5.39
N LEU A 205 -41.92 6.37 5.10
CA LEU A 205 -42.03 5.77 3.77
C LEU A 205 -43.23 4.83 3.64
N THR A 206 -43.84 4.85 2.46
CA THR A 206 -44.97 3.99 2.10
C THR A 206 -44.53 2.52 1.98
N PRO A 207 -45.47 1.55 2.08
CA PRO A 207 -45.14 0.14 1.87
C PRO A 207 -44.44 -0.15 0.52
N SER A 208 -44.82 0.55 -0.55
CA SER A 208 -44.23 0.38 -1.89
C SER A 208 -42.78 0.86 -1.93
N GLU A 209 -42.47 2.02 -1.35
CA GLU A 209 -41.10 2.55 -1.28
C GLU A 209 -40.20 1.67 -0.40
N ARG A 210 -40.73 1.18 0.73
CA ARG A 210 -40.01 0.23 1.60
C ARG A 210 -39.71 -1.09 0.90
N LYS A 211 -40.57 -1.52 -0.02
CA LYS A 211 -40.33 -2.69 -0.88
C LYS A 211 -39.19 -2.42 -1.87
N ILE A 212 -39.13 -1.22 -2.47
CA ILE A 212 -38.04 -0.80 -3.36
C ILE A 212 -36.70 -0.80 -2.62
N LEU A 213 -36.67 -0.25 -1.40
CA LEU A 213 -35.47 -0.21 -0.55
C LEU A 213 -35.12 -1.56 0.10
N ARG A 214 -35.86 -2.62 -0.23
CA ARG A 214 -35.66 -4.00 0.27
C ARG A 214 -35.72 -4.11 1.81
N PHE A 215 -36.54 -3.29 2.48
CA PHE A 215 -36.72 -3.34 3.93
C PHE A 215 -37.35 -4.64 4.44
N CYS A 216 -37.81 -5.51 3.54
CA CYS A 216 -38.30 -6.85 3.88
C CYS A 216 -37.17 -7.86 4.10
N GLN A 217 -35.92 -7.51 3.76
CA GLN A 217 -34.75 -8.35 4.03
C GLN A 217 -34.32 -8.20 5.50
N ALA A 218 -33.79 -9.31 6.05
CA ALA A 218 -33.15 -9.32 7.36
C ALA A 218 -31.90 -8.42 7.37
N GLY A 219 -31.34 -8.14 8.55
CA GLY A 219 -30.13 -7.32 8.69
C GLY A 219 -30.41 -5.83 8.89
N ILE A 220 -29.38 -4.98 8.80
CA ILE A 220 -29.48 -3.51 8.89
C ILE A 220 -29.26 -2.85 7.52
N LEU A 221 -29.50 -1.53 7.43
CA LEU A 221 -29.22 -0.79 6.20
C LEU A 221 -27.71 -0.74 5.94
N ASP A 222 -27.33 -1.19 4.75
CA ASP A 222 -25.95 -1.19 4.23
C ASP A 222 -25.93 -0.48 2.87
N GLN A 223 -25.86 -1.23 1.76
CA GLN A 223 -25.86 -0.71 0.37
C GLN A 223 -27.02 0.24 0.03
N ASN A 224 -28.19 0.06 0.67
CA ASN A 224 -29.37 0.89 0.43
C ASN A 224 -29.49 2.09 1.38
N ALA A 225 -28.50 2.34 2.24
CA ALA A 225 -28.60 3.40 3.25
C ALA A 225 -28.65 4.79 2.60
N ALA A 226 -27.80 5.05 1.60
CA ALA A 226 -27.78 6.31 0.85
C ALA A 226 -29.10 6.56 0.12
N GLN A 227 -29.57 5.54 -0.61
CA GLN A 227 -30.86 5.57 -1.27
C GLN A 227 -32.00 5.83 -0.28
N THR A 228 -31.93 5.27 0.94
CA THR A 228 -32.93 5.51 1.99
C THR A 228 -32.95 6.98 2.42
N GLN A 229 -31.78 7.60 2.64
CA GLN A 229 -31.69 9.03 2.93
C GLN A 229 -32.32 9.86 1.81
N ARG A 230 -31.99 9.56 0.55
CA ARG A 230 -32.52 10.28 -0.61
C ARG A 230 -34.04 10.23 -0.72
N PHE A 231 -34.64 9.07 -0.44
CA PHE A 231 -36.11 8.92 -0.42
C PHE A 231 -36.76 9.74 0.70
N LEU A 232 -36.12 9.87 1.86
CA LEU A 232 -36.60 10.71 2.96
C LEU A 232 -36.50 12.19 2.59
N GLU A 233 -35.36 12.62 2.06
CA GLU A 233 -35.14 14.01 1.62
C GLU A 233 -36.10 14.42 0.50
N ALA A 234 -36.40 13.52 -0.45
CA ALA A 234 -37.37 13.76 -1.53
C ALA A 234 -38.81 13.97 -1.03
N LYS A 235 -39.12 13.55 0.20
CA LYS A 235 -40.39 13.80 0.88
C LYS A 235 -40.35 15.01 1.80
N GLU A 236 -39.30 15.81 1.73
CA GLU A 236 -39.06 16.93 2.64
C GLU A 236 -38.97 16.48 4.12
N CYS A 237 -38.66 15.20 4.37
CA CYS A 237 -38.41 14.72 5.72
C CYS A 237 -37.03 15.18 6.19
N HIS A 238 -36.97 15.82 7.35
CA HIS A 238 -35.70 16.18 7.97
C HIS A 238 -34.98 14.93 8.48
N VAL A 239 -33.82 14.61 7.88
CA VAL A 239 -32.93 13.55 8.35
C VAL A 239 -31.92 14.15 9.34
N PRO A 240 -31.91 13.72 10.61
CA PRO A 240 -30.91 14.17 11.59
C PRO A 240 -29.48 13.98 11.09
N MET A 241 -28.61 14.94 11.40
CA MET A 241 -27.25 14.99 10.84
C MET A 241 -26.46 13.70 11.13
N HIS A 242 -26.52 13.18 12.36
CA HIS A 242 -25.83 11.95 12.74
C HIS A 242 -26.32 10.69 12.01
N LEU A 243 -27.51 10.71 11.40
CA LEU A 243 -28.07 9.60 10.62
C LEU A 243 -27.74 9.68 9.12
N LYS A 244 -27.22 10.81 8.65
CA LYS A 244 -26.85 10.98 7.24
C LYS A 244 -25.73 10.01 6.83
N VAL A 245 -25.80 9.59 5.58
CA VAL A 245 -24.89 8.68 4.87
C VAL A 245 -23.92 9.49 4.00
N TYR A 246 -24.45 10.50 3.32
CA TYR A 246 -23.71 11.48 2.53
C TYR A 246 -24.06 12.91 2.96
N ASP A 247 -23.15 13.85 2.71
CA ASP A 247 -23.29 15.26 3.06
C ASP A 247 -24.10 16.02 1.99
N ASN A 248 -23.52 16.17 0.80
CA ASN A 248 -24.07 16.97 -0.29
C ASN A 248 -24.80 16.13 -1.34
N ALA A 249 -24.13 15.10 -1.86
CA ALA A 249 -24.65 14.27 -2.93
C ALA A 249 -24.21 12.81 -2.73
N GLU A 250 -25.08 11.90 -3.15
CA GLU A 250 -24.82 10.47 -3.19
C GLU A 250 -23.68 10.17 -4.20
N SER A 251 -22.62 9.54 -3.71
CA SER A 251 -21.52 8.99 -4.50
C SER A 251 -21.76 7.51 -4.82
N SER A 252 -21.03 6.98 -5.80
CA SER A 252 -21.04 5.53 -6.08
C SER A 252 -20.57 4.69 -4.88
N ASP A 253 -19.71 5.24 -4.03
CA ASP A 253 -19.18 4.55 -2.85
C ASP A 253 -20.21 4.40 -1.75
N ASP A 254 -21.21 5.29 -1.67
CA ASP A 254 -22.28 5.24 -0.67
C ASP A 254 -23.23 4.04 -0.85
N SER A 255 -23.20 3.41 -2.03
CA SER A 255 -23.95 2.17 -2.34
C SER A 255 -23.12 0.89 -2.14
N LYS A 256 -21.84 1.00 -1.80
CA LYS A 256 -20.98 -0.17 -1.54
C LYS A 256 -21.36 -0.81 -0.21
N SER A 257 -21.15 -2.12 -0.13
CA SER A 257 -21.26 -2.79 1.16
C SER A 257 -20.17 -2.31 2.11
N ILE A 258 -20.45 -2.21 3.40
CA ILE A 258 -19.45 -1.90 4.42
C ILE A 258 -18.25 -2.86 4.36
N TYR A 259 -18.46 -4.11 3.97
CA TYR A 259 -17.42 -5.12 3.80
C TYR A 259 -16.49 -4.82 2.61
N MET A 260 -16.95 -4.04 1.63
CA MET A 260 -16.05 -3.49 0.63
C MET A 260 -15.20 -2.37 1.18
N LEU A 261 -15.43 -1.81 2.37
CA LEU A 261 -14.60 -0.74 2.94
C LEU A 261 -13.64 -1.25 4.01
N ILE A 262 -13.97 -2.36 4.66
CA ILE A 262 -13.18 -2.96 5.75
C ILE A 262 -11.95 -3.69 5.19
N SER A 263 -10.80 -3.48 5.84
CA SER A 263 -9.52 -4.12 5.50
C SER A 263 -9.04 -5.17 6.51
N HIS A 264 -9.75 -5.37 7.63
CA HIS A 264 -9.31 -6.23 8.74
C HIS A 264 -10.38 -7.25 9.18
N GLY A 265 -9.98 -8.52 9.35
CA GLY A 265 -10.88 -9.62 9.71
C GLY A 265 -11.68 -9.42 11.00
N GLU A 266 -11.04 -8.96 12.08
CA GLU A 266 -11.76 -8.69 13.34
C GLU A 266 -12.78 -7.55 13.25
N VAL A 267 -12.58 -6.59 12.34
CA VAL A 267 -13.51 -5.50 12.11
C VAL A 267 -14.71 -6.00 11.30
N ALA A 268 -14.45 -6.85 10.30
CA ALA A 268 -15.48 -7.53 9.51
C ALA A 268 -16.35 -8.43 10.40
N GLU A 269 -15.73 -9.17 11.31
CA GLU A 269 -16.43 -9.96 12.33
C GLU A 269 -17.32 -9.07 13.21
N SER A 270 -16.80 -7.93 13.67
CA SER A 270 -17.60 -6.96 14.43
C SER A 270 -18.76 -6.39 13.61
N ALA A 271 -18.62 -6.23 12.29
CA ALA A 271 -19.71 -5.80 11.40
C ALA A 271 -20.80 -6.86 11.31
N LEU A 272 -20.41 -8.13 11.15
CA LEU A 272 -21.33 -9.28 11.09
C LEU A 272 -22.13 -9.39 12.40
N GLN A 273 -21.43 -9.34 13.54
CA GLN A 273 -22.04 -9.38 14.86
C GLN A 273 -22.96 -8.18 15.15
N SER A 274 -22.70 -7.03 14.53
CA SER A 274 -23.54 -5.83 14.66
C SER A 274 -24.82 -5.88 13.82
N GLY A 275 -24.92 -6.85 12.90
CA GLY A 275 -26.09 -7.14 12.09
C GLY A 275 -25.99 -6.72 10.63
N PHE A 276 -24.81 -6.30 10.16
CA PHE A 276 -24.55 -6.15 8.71
C PHE A 276 -24.59 -7.53 8.05
N LEU A 277 -25.16 -7.60 6.85
CA LEU A 277 -25.20 -8.85 6.09
C LEU A 277 -24.02 -8.90 5.13
N MET A 278 -23.28 -10.00 5.18
CA MET A 278 -22.22 -10.29 4.22
C MET A 278 -22.86 -10.56 2.84
N PRO A 279 -22.51 -9.79 1.79
CA PRO A 279 -22.96 -10.08 0.43
C PRO A 279 -22.46 -11.46 -0.03
N MET A 280 -23.31 -12.21 -0.74
CA MET A 280 -22.90 -13.53 -1.28
C MET A 280 -21.77 -13.42 -2.31
N THR A 281 -21.68 -12.29 -3.01
CA THR A 281 -20.66 -12.01 -4.03
C THR A 281 -19.41 -11.36 -3.44
N LEU A 282 -19.35 -11.13 -2.12
CA LEU A 282 -18.28 -10.35 -1.49
C LEU A 282 -16.89 -10.89 -1.85
N PHE A 283 -16.70 -12.20 -1.79
CA PHE A 283 -15.41 -12.81 -2.12
C PHE A 283 -14.98 -12.49 -3.56
N ASP A 284 -15.87 -12.71 -4.53
CA ASP A 284 -15.61 -12.46 -5.95
C ASP A 284 -15.38 -10.97 -6.23
N ASP A 285 -16.16 -10.10 -5.57
CA ASP A 285 -16.06 -8.64 -5.72
C ASP A 285 -14.71 -8.13 -5.17
N ILE A 286 -14.26 -8.65 -4.03
CA ILE A 286 -12.95 -8.31 -3.43
C ILE A 286 -11.81 -8.74 -4.35
N PHE A 287 -11.81 -9.99 -4.83
CA PHE A 287 -10.74 -10.48 -5.70
C PHE A 287 -10.76 -9.83 -7.10
N ARG A 288 -11.94 -9.44 -7.61
CA ARG A 288 -12.04 -8.63 -8.83
C ARG A 288 -11.39 -7.25 -8.62
N SER A 289 -11.72 -6.57 -7.52
CA SER A 289 -11.10 -5.29 -7.19
C SER A 289 -9.59 -5.39 -6.97
N LEU A 290 -9.11 -6.47 -6.35
CA LEU A 290 -7.67 -6.72 -6.19
C LEU A 290 -6.99 -6.91 -7.55
N ALA A 291 -7.61 -7.67 -8.46
CA ALA A 291 -7.08 -7.86 -9.81
C ALA A 291 -7.07 -6.55 -10.62
N GLU A 292 -8.14 -5.76 -10.55
CA GLU A 292 -8.19 -4.43 -11.19
C GLU A 292 -7.10 -3.49 -10.65
N TRP A 293 -6.88 -3.50 -9.34
CA TRP A 293 -5.83 -2.70 -8.70
C TRP A 293 -4.44 -3.11 -9.19
N LEU A 294 -4.11 -4.40 -9.15
CA LEU A 294 -2.82 -4.92 -9.61
C LEU A 294 -2.55 -4.58 -11.09
N ASN A 295 -3.59 -4.54 -11.92
CA ASN A 295 -3.50 -4.24 -13.35
C ASN A 295 -3.42 -2.74 -13.68
N SER A 296 -3.71 -1.84 -12.74
CA SER A 296 -3.81 -0.41 -13.04
C SER A 296 -2.45 0.28 -13.08
N SER A 297 -2.09 0.88 -14.24
CA SER A 297 -0.84 1.63 -14.43
C SER A 297 -0.84 2.99 -13.72
N HIS A 298 -1.99 3.42 -13.18
CA HIS A 298 -2.16 4.68 -12.49
C HIS A 298 -2.07 4.45 -10.99
N SER A 299 -1.05 5.05 -10.35
CA SER A 299 -0.95 5.27 -8.90
C SER A 299 -2.04 6.22 -8.35
N GLY A 300 -3.21 6.23 -9.00
CA GLY A 300 -4.18 7.30 -9.02
C GLY A 300 -5.56 6.92 -8.49
N SER A 301 -5.67 5.94 -7.59
CA SER A 301 -6.71 5.92 -6.56
C SER A 301 -6.40 4.83 -5.54
N ARG A 302 -6.32 5.28 -4.28
CA ARG A 302 -5.95 4.55 -3.07
C ARG A 302 -7.01 3.49 -2.73
N HIS A 303 -7.04 2.41 -3.50
CA HIS A 303 -7.96 1.30 -3.31
C HIS A 303 -7.37 0.31 -2.30
N GLN A 304 -7.82 0.46 -1.05
CA GLN A 304 -7.88 -0.54 0.01
C GLN A 304 -6.68 -1.49 0.10
N ASP A 305 -5.80 -1.17 1.04
CA ASP A 305 -4.76 -2.09 1.50
C ASP A 305 -5.44 -3.33 2.12
N PHE A 306 -5.62 -4.39 1.32
CA PHE A 306 -6.28 -5.61 1.75
C PHE A 306 -5.39 -6.35 2.75
N PHE A 307 -5.75 -6.41 4.02
CA PHE A 307 -4.91 -7.13 4.98
C PHE A 307 -5.13 -8.64 4.90
N ALA A 308 -4.06 -9.42 5.09
CA ALA A 308 -4.13 -10.89 5.14
C ALA A 308 -5.16 -11.42 6.16
N SER A 309 -5.41 -10.68 7.25
CA SER A 309 -6.42 -11.08 8.26
C SER A 309 -7.84 -11.04 7.71
N TYR A 310 -8.13 -10.12 6.77
CA TYR A 310 -9.44 -10.03 6.14
C TYR A 310 -9.67 -11.15 5.12
N ILE A 311 -8.65 -11.49 4.33
CA ILE A 311 -8.72 -12.66 3.43
C ILE A 311 -8.91 -13.95 4.23
N CYS A 312 -8.23 -14.12 5.36
CA CYS A 312 -8.46 -15.26 6.26
C CYS A 312 -9.91 -15.32 6.74
N TRP A 313 -10.46 -14.18 7.17
CA TRP A 313 -11.85 -14.08 7.60
C TRP A 313 -12.84 -14.44 6.47
N LEU A 314 -12.60 -13.99 5.24
CA LEU A 314 -13.42 -14.35 4.07
C LEU A 314 -13.41 -15.86 3.81
N VAL A 315 -12.23 -16.49 3.90
CA VAL A 315 -12.09 -17.95 3.74
C VAL A 315 -12.82 -18.71 4.84
N ASP A 316 -12.75 -18.24 6.09
CA ASP A 316 -13.51 -18.81 7.21
C ASP A 316 -15.03 -18.72 7.02
N HIS A 317 -15.49 -17.72 6.25
CA HIS A 317 -16.88 -17.50 5.90
C HIS A 317 -17.30 -18.09 4.54
N GLY A 318 -16.52 -19.02 3.99
CA GLY A 318 -16.89 -19.80 2.81
C GLY A 318 -16.27 -19.35 1.49
N GLY A 319 -15.38 -18.35 1.52
CA GLY A 319 -14.54 -18.01 0.37
C GLY A 319 -13.60 -19.16 -0.01
N ASP A 320 -13.42 -19.39 -1.30
CA ASP A 320 -12.55 -20.43 -1.84
C ASP A 320 -11.40 -19.83 -2.65
N LEU A 321 -10.18 -19.93 -2.13
CA LEU A 321 -8.99 -19.42 -2.83
C LEU A 321 -8.69 -20.18 -4.13
N ARG A 322 -9.29 -21.35 -4.36
CA ARG A 322 -9.19 -22.08 -5.65
C ARG A 322 -10.15 -21.55 -6.71
N SER A 323 -11.11 -20.69 -6.35
CA SER A 323 -12.05 -20.16 -7.34
C SER A 323 -11.32 -19.29 -8.36
N THR A 324 -11.66 -19.47 -9.64
CA THR A 324 -11.17 -18.60 -10.71
C THR A 324 -11.74 -17.20 -10.56
N VAL A 325 -10.88 -16.19 -10.56
CA VAL A 325 -11.31 -14.79 -10.59
C VAL A 325 -11.59 -14.45 -12.05
N SER A 326 -12.82 -14.01 -12.33
CA SER A 326 -13.22 -13.63 -13.70
C SER A 326 -12.57 -12.31 -14.09
N THR A 327 -11.34 -12.38 -14.60
CA THR A 327 -10.55 -11.25 -15.12
C THR A 327 -10.23 -11.46 -16.60
N ILE A 328 -9.43 -10.56 -17.18
CA ILE A 328 -9.17 -10.49 -18.63
C ILE A 328 -8.35 -11.71 -19.13
N TRP A 329 -7.68 -12.47 -18.24
CA TRP A 329 -6.69 -13.48 -18.63
C TRP A 329 -6.89 -14.85 -17.95
N GLY A 330 -7.32 -15.85 -18.72
CA GLY A 330 -7.23 -17.28 -18.41
C GLY A 330 -7.84 -17.75 -17.07
N HIS A 331 -7.52 -18.98 -16.69
CA HIS A 331 -7.84 -19.57 -15.39
C HIS A 331 -6.85 -19.13 -14.30
N THR A 332 -6.99 -17.90 -13.80
CA THR A 332 -6.23 -17.43 -12.62
C THR A 332 -7.08 -17.52 -11.36
N THR A 333 -6.59 -18.20 -10.32
CA THR A 333 -7.36 -18.37 -9.06
C THR A 333 -7.13 -17.22 -8.07
N ALA A 334 -8.03 -17.06 -7.10
CA ALA A 334 -7.89 -16.09 -6.02
C ALA A 334 -6.58 -16.26 -5.22
N ALA A 335 -6.08 -17.49 -5.08
CA ALA A 335 -4.78 -17.78 -4.48
C ALA A 335 -3.62 -17.08 -5.22
N HIS A 336 -3.66 -17.03 -6.56
CA HIS A 336 -2.63 -16.37 -7.37
C HIS A 336 -2.59 -14.88 -7.08
N TYR A 337 -3.75 -14.22 -7.13
CA TYR A 337 -3.86 -12.78 -6.82
C TYR A 337 -3.45 -12.47 -5.38
N PHE A 338 -3.84 -13.32 -4.43
CA PHE A 338 -3.44 -13.14 -3.03
C PHE A 338 -1.93 -13.27 -2.86
N MET A 339 -1.29 -14.26 -3.50
CA MET A 339 0.17 -14.44 -3.43
C MET A 339 0.95 -13.34 -4.16
N THR A 340 0.44 -12.84 -5.29
CA THR A 340 0.96 -11.64 -5.95
C THR A 340 0.92 -10.44 -5.00
N TYR A 341 -0.22 -10.22 -4.34
CA TYR A 341 -0.37 -9.15 -3.35
C TYR A 341 0.57 -9.30 -2.14
N LEU A 342 0.78 -10.52 -1.64
CA LEU A 342 1.74 -10.74 -0.56
C LEU A 342 3.17 -10.37 -0.99
N GLY A 343 3.53 -10.67 -2.25
CA GLY A 343 4.82 -10.32 -2.83
C GLY A 343 5.03 -8.81 -2.94
N THR A 344 4.02 -8.04 -3.37
CA THR A 344 4.14 -6.57 -3.51
C THR A 344 4.33 -5.86 -2.17
N ASN A 345 4.01 -6.52 -1.05
CA ASN A 345 4.05 -5.98 0.30
C ASN A 345 5.23 -6.53 1.11
N GLN A 346 6.34 -6.91 0.46
CA GLN A 346 7.54 -7.47 1.11
C GLN A 346 8.05 -6.58 2.26
N TRP A 347 8.04 -5.26 2.08
CA TRP A 347 8.46 -4.28 3.10
C TRP A 347 7.62 -4.40 4.39
N SER A 348 6.30 -4.57 4.26
CA SER A 348 5.40 -4.74 5.42
C SER A 348 5.73 -5.99 6.25
N PHE A 349 6.16 -7.08 5.59
CA PHE A 349 6.58 -8.29 6.27
C PHE A 349 7.93 -8.13 6.99
N MET A 350 8.86 -7.39 6.39
CA MET A 350 10.17 -7.07 6.99
C MET A 350 10.01 -6.22 8.25
N ASP A 351 9.05 -5.30 8.29
CA ASP A 351 8.73 -4.45 9.45
C ASP A 351 7.97 -5.19 10.58
N GLY A 352 7.74 -6.50 10.43
CA GLY A 352 7.15 -7.32 11.49
C GLY A 352 5.62 -7.23 11.59
N ASN A 353 4.94 -6.67 10.58
CA ASN A 353 3.48 -6.70 10.47
C ASN A 353 3.01 -8.06 9.95
N ARG A 354 3.10 -9.05 10.83
CA ARG A 354 2.88 -10.46 10.50
C ARG A 354 1.46 -10.87 10.86
N VAL A 355 0.68 -11.31 9.87
CA VAL A 355 -0.56 -12.04 10.11
C VAL A 355 -0.25 -13.53 10.05
N PRO A 356 -0.56 -14.31 11.10
CA PRO A 356 -0.48 -15.76 11.00
C PRO A 356 -1.51 -16.23 9.96
N LEU A 357 -1.06 -16.90 8.90
CA LEU A 357 -1.97 -17.51 7.94
C LEU A 357 -2.40 -18.89 8.49
N PRO A 358 -3.71 -19.15 8.63
CA PRO A 358 -4.19 -20.42 9.14
C PRO A 358 -3.92 -21.54 8.12
N PRO A 359 -3.83 -22.81 8.56
CA PRO A 359 -3.59 -23.97 7.68
C PRO A 359 -4.56 -24.05 6.48
N LYS A 360 -5.81 -23.62 6.67
CA LYS A 360 -6.83 -23.60 5.61
C LYS A 360 -6.48 -22.65 4.46
N VAL A 361 -5.74 -21.57 4.74
CA VAL A 361 -5.24 -20.62 3.72
C VAL A 361 -3.89 -21.09 3.19
N SER A 362 -2.94 -21.41 4.08
CA SER A 362 -1.59 -21.78 3.67
C SER A 362 -1.54 -23.04 2.79
N SER A 363 -2.40 -24.03 3.06
CA SER A 363 -2.50 -25.24 2.21
C SER A 363 -2.95 -24.98 0.77
N VAL A 364 -3.60 -23.84 0.47
CA VAL A 364 -4.09 -23.52 -0.89
C VAL A 364 -3.09 -22.66 -1.66
N ILE A 365 -2.46 -21.70 -0.98
CA ILE A 365 -1.46 -20.81 -1.60
C ILE A 365 -0.11 -21.51 -1.83
N PHE A 366 0.15 -22.62 -1.13
CA PHE A 366 1.30 -23.50 -1.32
C PHE A 366 0.85 -24.88 -1.81
N GLU A 367 -0.13 -24.93 -2.70
CA GLU A 367 -0.56 -26.16 -3.38
C GLU A 367 0.14 -26.28 -4.73
N GLU A 368 0.88 -27.38 -4.96
CA GLU A 368 1.64 -27.59 -6.22
C GLU A 368 0.72 -27.68 -7.44
N ASP A 369 -0.46 -28.28 -7.29
CA ASP A 369 -1.41 -28.51 -8.39
C ASP A 369 -2.37 -27.32 -8.64
N ASN A 370 -2.30 -26.27 -7.82
CA ASN A 370 -3.03 -25.02 -8.06
C ASN A 370 -2.26 -24.20 -9.08
N VAL A 371 -2.49 -24.48 -10.36
CA VAL A 371 -1.76 -23.86 -11.48
C VAL A 371 -2.69 -23.04 -12.37
N ASP A 372 -2.14 -21.98 -12.98
CA ASP A 372 -2.80 -21.25 -14.05
C ASP A 372 -2.60 -21.90 -15.44
N ASP A 373 -3.16 -21.28 -16.49
CA ASP A 373 -3.05 -21.77 -17.87
C ASP A 373 -1.69 -21.49 -18.53
N CYS A 374 -0.74 -20.88 -17.83
CA CYS A 374 0.49 -20.40 -18.44
C CYS A 374 1.42 -21.58 -18.79
N ARG A 375 2.01 -21.56 -19.98
CA ARG A 375 2.95 -22.59 -20.43
C ARG A 375 4.33 -21.98 -20.53
N CYS A 376 5.10 -22.05 -19.45
CA CYS A 376 6.42 -21.45 -19.42
C CYS A 376 7.46 -22.37 -18.77
N GLN A 377 8.70 -22.24 -19.21
CA GLN A 377 9.78 -23.11 -18.75
C GLN A 377 10.13 -22.89 -17.27
N CYS A 378 9.86 -21.71 -16.69
CA CYS A 378 10.07 -21.52 -15.26
C CYS A 378 9.08 -22.32 -14.39
N SER A 379 7.92 -22.70 -14.93
CA SER A 379 6.92 -23.55 -14.25
C SER A 379 6.16 -24.42 -15.27
N PRO A 380 6.71 -25.59 -15.66
CA PRO A 380 6.22 -26.36 -16.81
C PRO A 380 4.77 -26.85 -16.72
N LYS A 381 4.24 -27.02 -15.50
CA LYS A 381 2.85 -27.45 -15.27
C LYS A 381 1.83 -26.28 -15.30
N GLY A 382 2.30 -25.05 -15.38
CA GLY A 382 1.52 -23.84 -15.09
C GLY A 382 2.12 -23.08 -13.91
N CYS A 383 1.99 -21.75 -13.87
CA CYS A 383 2.48 -20.99 -12.73
C CYS A 383 1.58 -21.28 -11.53
N THR A 384 2.20 -21.51 -10.37
CA THR A 384 1.49 -21.65 -9.10
C THR A 384 1.34 -20.29 -8.43
N PRO A 385 0.52 -20.15 -7.37
CA PRO A 385 0.52 -18.97 -6.52
C PRO A 385 1.92 -18.65 -5.97
N LEU A 386 2.71 -19.67 -5.60
CA LEU A 386 4.11 -19.49 -5.20
C LEU A 386 4.94 -18.88 -6.34
N THR A 387 4.79 -19.36 -7.58
CA THR A 387 5.49 -18.80 -8.74
C THR A 387 5.17 -17.32 -8.94
N LYS A 388 3.90 -16.92 -8.75
CA LYS A 388 3.50 -15.50 -8.84
C LYS A 388 4.09 -14.64 -7.74
N PHE A 389 4.15 -15.16 -6.51
CA PHE A 389 4.84 -14.49 -5.41
C PHE A 389 6.34 -14.29 -5.72
N LEU A 390 7.03 -15.35 -6.18
CA LEU A 390 8.45 -15.31 -6.51
C LEU A 390 8.76 -14.31 -7.63
N ALA A 391 7.89 -14.23 -8.64
CA ALA A 391 8.02 -13.27 -9.73
C ALA A 391 7.97 -11.82 -9.23
N VAL A 392 7.05 -11.52 -8.30
CA VAL A 392 6.85 -10.16 -7.78
C VAL A 392 7.96 -9.71 -6.84
N ILE A 393 8.47 -10.58 -5.95
CA ILE A 393 9.59 -10.20 -5.09
C ILE A 393 10.89 -10.02 -5.90
N SER A 394 10.96 -10.65 -7.08
CA SER A 394 12.10 -10.51 -8.00
C SER A 394 11.97 -9.31 -8.96
N CYS A 395 10.84 -8.59 -8.92
CA CYS A 395 10.42 -7.60 -9.92
C CYS A 395 11.26 -6.30 -9.89
N GLU A 396 11.76 -5.86 -8.73
CA GLU A 396 12.48 -4.58 -8.57
C GLU A 396 13.80 -4.48 -9.39
N ARG A 397 14.18 -5.50 -10.15
CA ARG A 397 15.59 -5.76 -10.48
C ARG A 397 15.89 -5.98 -11.96
N ILE A 398 15.03 -5.50 -12.87
CA ILE A 398 15.41 -5.23 -14.28
C ILE A 398 16.67 -4.33 -14.36
N TRP A 399 17.00 -3.59 -13.29
CA TRP A 399 18.22 -2.79 -13.16
C TRP A 399 19.46 -3.53 -12.62
N ILE A 400 19.34 -4.72 -12.02
CA ILE A 400 20.45 -5.36 -11.28
C ILE A 400 21.27 -6.31 -12.13
N LEU A 401 20.66 -6.92 -13.16
CA LEU A 401 21.43 -7.60 -14.21
C LEU A 401 22.42 -6.63 -14.90
N LYS A 402 22.09 -5.32 -14.97
CA LYS A 402 23.02 -4.29 -15.43
C LYS A 402 24.17 -4.00 -14.46
N LEU A 403 24.00 -4.27 -13.16
CA LEU A 403 25.00 -4.05 -12.10
C LEU A 403 25.90 -5.26 -11.84
N GLY A 404 25.54 -6.44 -12.36
CA GLY A 404 26.36 -7.66 -12.35
C GLY A 404 25.78 -8.84 -11.56
N ILE A 405 26.23 -10.05 -11.88
CA ILE A 405 25.68 -11.31 -11.34
C ILE A 405 25.83 -11.42 -9.81
N ALA A 406 26.91 -10.90 -9.24
CA ALA A 406 27.19 -11.04 -7.80
C ALA A 406 26.15 -10.27 -6.96
N LEU A 407 25.78 -9.06 -7.39
CA LEU A 407 24.71 -8.29 -6.76
C LEU A 407 23.33 -8.95 -6.95
N THR A 408 23.12 -9.58 -8.11
CA THR A 408 21.90 -10.35 -8.40
C THR A 408 21.78 -11.56 -7.47
N ILE A 409 22.86 -12.34 -7.29
CA ILE A 409 22.90 -13.50 -6.39
C ILE A 409 22.65 -13.08 -4.95
N SER A 410 23.30 -12.02 -4.46
CA SER A 410 23.07 -11.50 -3.11
C SER A 410 21.61 -11.14 -2.87
N SER A 411 20.96 -10.49 -3.84
CA SER A 411 19.53 -10.20 -3.78
C SER A 411 18.67 -11.46 -3.72
N VAL A 412 19.00 -12.46 -4.53
CA VAL A 412 18.24 -13.70 -4.54
C VAL A 412 18.37 -14.44 -3.21
N LEU A 413 19.54 -14.38 -2.56
CA LEU A 413 19.70 -14.91 -1.21
C LEU A 413 18.78 -14.20 -0.20
N GLU A 414 18.63 -12.87 -0.29
CA GLU A 414 17.65 -12.12 0.52
C GLU A 414 16.21 -12.59 0.24
N HIS A 415 15.88 -12.92 -1.02
CA HIS A 415 14.55 -13.46 -1.37
C HIS A 415 14.34 -14.89 -0.83
N PHE A 416 15.37 -15.74 -0.84
CA PHE A 416 15.32 -17.04 -0.18
C PHE A 416 15.09 -16.91 1.32
N GLU A 417 15.78 -15.98 1.99
CA GLU A 417 15.58 -15.69 3.41
C GLU A 417 14.15 -15.24 3.69
N TYR A 418 13.62 -14.36 2.84
CA TYR A 418 12.26 -13.88 2.94
C TYR A 418 11.23 -15.01 2.78
N LEU A 419 11.38 -15.85 1.76
CA LEU A 419 10.54 -17.03 1.55
C LEU A 419 10.58 -17.99 2.75
N CYS A 420 11.77 -18.30 3.26
CA CYS A 420 11.94 -19.17 4.43
C CYS A 420 11.30 -18.56 5.68
N GLY A 421 11.44 -17.25 5.88
CA GLY A 421 10.77 -16.51 6.96
C GLY A 421 9.25 -16.60 6.86
N LEU A 422 8.69 -16.42 5.67
CA LEU A 422 7.25 -16.57 5.42
C LEU A 422 6.78 -18.00 5.73
N LEU A 423 7.48 -19.01 5.22
CA LEU A 423 7.15 -20.42 5.42
C LEU A 423 7.18 -20.82 6.90
N GLY A 424 8.20 -20.36 7.64
CA GLY A 424 8.28 -20.56 9.09
C GLY A 424 7.12 -19.92 9.85
N HIS A 425 6.60 -18.78 9.39
CA HIS A 425 5.46 -18.11 10.04
C HIS A 425 4.11 -18.76 9.80
N VAL A 426 3.90 -19.35 8.62
CA VAL A 426 2.64 -20.05 8.31
C VAL A 426 2.64 -21.49 8.84
N GLY A 427 3.69 -21.87 9.59
CA GLY A 427 3.84 -23.20 10.17
C GLY A 427 4.08 -24.29 9.13
N TYR A 428 4.67 -23.93 7.98
CA TYR A 428 4.95 -24.86 6.91
C TYR A 428 6.18 -25.71 7.26
N ASP A 429 6.05 -27.03 7.12
CA ASP A 429 7.14 -27.96 7.39
C ASP A 429 8.00 -28.14 6.14
N LEU A 430 9.01 -27.27 6.01
CA LEU A 430 10.01 -27.32 4.94
C LEU A 430 10.71 -28.70 4.82
N ALA A 431 10.74 -29.50 5.90
CA ALA A 431 11.37 -30.82 5.86
C ALA A 431 10.51 -31.88 5.16
N LYS A 432 9.21 -31.62 4.94
CA LYS A 432 8.26 -32.56 4.32
C LYS A 432 7.88 -32.21 2.88
N GLU A 433 8.03 -30.96 2.49
CA GLU A 433 7.43 -30.42 1.27
C GLU A 433 8.51 -29.93 0.29
N HIS A 434 9.22 -30.90 -0.30
CA HIS A 434 10.38 -30.65 -1.18
C HIS A 434 10.06 -29.90 -2.48
N TRP A 435 8.79 -29.83 -2.87
CA TRP A 435 8.39 -29.17 -4.12
C TRP A 435 8.60 -27.64 -4.06
N ILE A 436 8.46 -27.01 -2.88
CA ILE A 436 8.70 -25.56 -2.71
C ILE A 436 10.17 -25.23 -2.98
N ASP A 437 11.08 -26.02 -2.41
CA ASP A 437 12.52 -25.86 -2.64
C ASP A 437 12.84 -25.97 -4.12
N SER A 438 12.26 -26.98 -4.79
CA SER A 438 12.42 -27.19 -6.23
C SER A 438 11.88 -26.00 -7.04
N ALA A 439 10.68 -25.50 -6.71
CA ALA A 439 10.06 -24.38 -7.39
C ALA A 439 10.85 -23.08 -7.21
N ALA A 440 11.33 -22.80 -5.99
CA ALA A 440 12.14 -21.63 -5.68
C ALA A 440 13.49 -21.66 -6.40
N VAL A 441 14.22 -22.78 -6.29
CA VAL A 441 15.52 -22.96 -6.97
C VAL A 441 15.35 -22.86 -8.49
N ARG A 442 14.30 -23.48 -9.05
CA ARG A 442 14.00 -23.38 -10.48
C ARG A 442 13.74 -21.93 -10.90
N HIS A 443 12.89 -21.21 -10.18
CA HIS A 443 12.56 -19.82 -10.49
C HIS A 443 13.80 -18.92 -10.45
N PHE A 444 14.58 -19.00 -9.38
CA PHE A 444 15.75 -18.15 -9.22
C PHE A 444 16.90 -18.50 -10.15
N THR A 445 17.09 -19.79 -10.47
CA THR A 445 18.06 -20.20 -11.50
C THR A 445 17.65 -19.66 -12.87
N PHE A 446 16.35 -19.70 -13.19
CA PHE A 446 15.81 -19.14 -14.43
C PHE A 446 16.10 -17.64 -14.54
N LEU A 447 15.86 -16.91 -13.45
CA LEU A 447 16.14 -15.47 -13.34
C LEU A 447 17.62 -15.15 -13.54
N ILE A 448 18.52 -15.89 -12.88
CA ILE A 448 19.96 -15.62 -12.96
C ILE A 448 20.54 -15.90 -14.35
N LEU A 449 20.00 -16.90 -15.06
CA LEU A 449 20.41 -17.21 -16.42
C LEU A 449 19.86 -16.21 -17.46
N ASP A 450 19.15 -15.17 -17.01
CA ASP A 450 18.57 -14.13 -17.86
C ASP A 450 17.69 -14.72 -18.97
N LEU A 451 16.91 -15.75 -18.62
CA LEU A 451 15.95 -16.39 -19.51
C LEU A 451 14.67 -15.57 -19.57
N ARG A 452 14.11 -15.43 -20.77
CA ARG A 452 12.90 -14.62 -20.95
C ARG A 452 11.66 -15.34 -20.45
N HIS A 453 10.90 -14.67 -19.59
CA HIS A 453 9.63 -15.20 -19.11
C HIS A 453 8.57 -15.14 -20.22
N THR A 454 7.92 -16.27 -20.47
CA THR A 454 6.75 -16.39 -21.35
C THR A 454 5.45 -16.56 -20.54
N CYS A 455 5.55 -16.44 -19.22
CA CYS A 455 4.43 -16.55 -18.29
C CYS A 455 3.60 -15.27 -18.29
N CYS A 456 2.35 -15.37 -17.84
CA CYS A 456 1.47 -14.24 -17.60
C CYS A 456 1.92 -13.39 -16.39
N CYS A 457 1.77 -12.06 -16.52
CA CYS A 457 2.04 -11.08 -15.47
C CYS A 457 0.74 -10.55 -14.87
N LEU A 458 0.57 -10.71 -13.55
CA LEU A 458 -0.66 -10.32 -12.84
C LEU A 458 -0.63 -8.91 -12.26
N GLY A 459 0.45 -8.13 -12.44
CA GLY A 459 0.43 -6.75 -11.97
C GLY A 459 1.63 -5.89 -12.33
N ASN A 460 1.45 -4.58 -12.17
CA ASN A 460 2.41 -3.52 -12.53
C ASN A 460 3.59 -3.37 -11.55
N ALA A 461 3.93 -4.41 -10.78
CA ALA A 461 4.98 -4.35 -9.76
C ALA A 461 6.38 -4.02 -10.32
N CYS A 462 6.57 -4.18 -11.64
CA CYS A 462 7.80 -3.89 -12.37
C CYS A 462 7.74 -2.64 -13.26
N GLY A 463 6.62 -1.91 -13.31
CA GLY A 463 6.40 -0.91 -14.37
C GLY A 463 6.02 -1.53 -15.73
N GLU A 464 5.78 -2.85 -15.78
CA GLU A 464 5.24 -3.56 -16.94
C GLU A 464 3.73 -3.74 -16.78
N GLU A 465 2.98 -3.46 -17.85
CA GLU A 465 1.53 -3.68 -17.84
C GLU A 465 1.21 -5.18 -17.66
N ALA A 466 0.16 -5.47 -16.89
CA ALA A 466 -0.30 -6.83 -16.71
C ALA A 466 -0.61 -7.47 -18.07
N SER A 467 -0.13 -8.70 -18.26
CA SER A 467 -0.12 -9.37 -19.56
C SER A 467 -0.58 -10.81 -19.45
N GLY A 468 -1.38 -11.25 -20.42
CA GLY A 468 -1.77 -12.65 -20.57
C GLY A 468 -0.60 -13.53 -21.04
N PRO A 469 -0.80 -14.86 -21.10
CA PRO A 469 0.18 -15.76 -21.69
C PRO A 469 0.45 -15.38 -23.15
N LEU A 470 1.70 -15.49 -23.58
CA LEU A 470 2.11 -15.27 -24.97
C LEU A 470 1.43 -16.26 -25.92
N SER A 471 1.33 -15.88 -27.20
CA SER A 471 0.85 -16.79 -28.22
C SER A 471 1.78 -18.01 -28.34
N THR A 472 1.24 -19.12 -28.85
CA THR A 472 2.06 -20.33 -29.04
C THR A 472 3.23 -20.09 -30.00
N GLY A 473 3.06 -19.21 -31.00
CA GLY A 473 4.11 -18.83 -31.93
C GLY A 473 5.25 -18.07 -31.25
N ASP A 474 4.92 -16.95 -30.59
CA ASP A 474 5.91 -16.09 -29.93
C ASP A 474 6.67 -16.86 -28.84
N ARG A 475 5.97 -17.74 -28.11
CA ARG A 475 6.61 -18.61 -27.11
C ARG A 475 7.63 -19.55 -27.76
N HIS A 476 7.29 -20.16 -28.88
CA HIS A 476 8.22 -21.07 -29.57
C HIS A 476 9.44 -20.33 -30.12
N GLU A 477 9.26 -19.11 -30.63
CA GLU A 477 10.36 -18.26 -31.08
C GLU A 477 11.32 -17.94 -29.93
N ILE A 478 10.80 -17.51 -28.78
CA ILE A 478 11.61 -17.25 -27.58
C ILE A 478 12.32 -18.53 -27.10
N GLU A 479 11.62 -19.67 -27.07
CA GLU A 479 12.20 -20.96 -26.67
C GLU A 479 13.31 -21.44 -27.62
N GLU A 480 13.18 -21.18 -28.92
CA GLU A 480 14.19 -21.50 -29.93
C GLU A 480 15.44 -20.63 -29.75
N GLU A 481 15.24 -19.32 -29.58
CA GLU A 481 16.31 -18.35 -29.33
C GLU A 481 17.07 -18.64 -28.02
N ASP A 482 16.35 -19.04 -26.96
CA ASP A 482 16.93 -19.34 -25.64
C ASP A 482 17.35 -20.82 -25.48
N SER A 483 17.22 -21.64 -26.53
CA SER A 483 17.39 -23.12 -26.48
C SER A 483 18.67 -23.59 -25.76
N SER A 484 19.82 -23.02 -26.09
CA SER A 484 21.10 -23.36 -25.46
C SER A 484 21.15 -23.06 -23.96
N ARG A 485 20.53 -21.95 -23.52
CA ARG A 485 20.44 -21.57 -22.11
C ARG A 485 19.40 -22.41 -21.38
N LEU A 486 18.31 -22.79 -22.04
CA LEU A 486 17.29 -23.70 -21.50
C LEU A 486 17.85 -25.10 -21.26
N GLU A 487 18.69 -25.62 -22.15
CA GLU A 487 19.37 -26.91 -21.93
C GLU A 487 20.28 -26.86 -20.69
N LEU A 488 21.10 -25.81 -20.56
CA LEU A 488 21.93 -25.58 -19.37
C LEU A 488 21.07 -25.47 -18.10
N PHE A 489 19.99 -24.71 -18.17
CA PHE A 489 19.05 -24.53 -17.07
C PHE A 489 18.48 -25.85 -16.57
N GLU A 490 17.99 -26.74 -17.45
CA GLU A 490 17.45 -28.02 -17.03
C GLU A 490 18.51 -28.94 -16.42
N GLN A 491 19.74 -28.92 -16.94
CA GLN A 491 20.85 -29.65 -16.35
C GLN A 491 21.13 -29.18 -14.92
N LEU A 492 21.15 -27.86 -14.70
CA LEU A 492 21.37 -27.26 -13.38
C LEU A 492 20.23 -27.56 -12.42
N VAL A 493 18.97 -27.41 -12.83
CA VAL A 493 17.81 -27.73 -11.97
C VAL A 493 17.83 -29.19 -11.56
N THR A 494 18.21 -30.09 -12.47
CA THR A 494 18.36 -31.52 -12.16
C THR A 494 19.52 -31.78 -11.21
N GLU A 495 20.66 -31.10 -11.38
CA GLU A 495 21.81 -31.17 -10.47
C GLU A 495 21.43 -30.67 -9.07
N PHE A 496 20.84 -29.49 -8.97
CA PHE A 496 20.39 -28.88 -7.72
C PHE A 496 19.36 -29.75 -6.99
N GLY A 497 18.43 -30.36 -7.72
CA GLY A 497 17.47 -31.30 -7.14
C GLY A 497 18.14 -32.51 -6.48
N ARG A 498 19.24 -33.02 -7.04
CA ARG A 498 20.02 -34.12 -6.43
C ARG A 498 20.80 -33.66 -5.20
N GLU A 499 21.45 -32.50 -5.29
CA GLU A 499 22.31 -31.98 -4.23
C GLU A 499 21.53 -31.40 -3.04
N ARG A 500 20.27 -30.97 -3.25
CA ARG A 500 19.44 -30.39 -2.20
C ARG A 500 19.35 -31.26 -0.94
N GLY A 501 19.29 -32.59 -1.09
CA GLY A 501 19.20 -33.54 0.03
C GLY A 501 20.43 -33.58 0.94
N ASN A 502 21.57 -33.02 0.53
CA ASN A 502 22.80 -32.99 1.31
C ASN A 502 22.86 -31.84 2.33
N TYR A 503 21.87 -30.95 2.31
CA TYR A 503 21.83 -29.74 3.14
C TYR A 503 20.64 -29.76 4.10
N ALA A 504 20.84 -29.21 5.31
CA ALA A 504 19.82 -29.21 6.36
C ALA A 504 18.55 -28.45 5.97
N ASP A 505 18.71 -27.32 5.29
CA ASP A 505 17.62 -26.44 4.87
C ASP A 505 17.93 -25.74 3.54
N LEU A 506 16.90 -25.14 2.95
CA LEU A 506 16.97 -24.46 1.66
C LEU A 506 17.96 -23.30 1.67
N LEU A 507 18.06 -22.57 2.78
CA LEU A 507 18.91 -21.38 2.86
C LEU A 507 20.40 -21.76 2.94
N SER A 508 20.74 -22.76 3.74
CA SER A 508 22.09 -23.34 3.74
C SER A 508 22.48 -23.86 2.35
N PHE A 509 21.58 -24.60 1.67
CA PHE A 509 21.80 -25.02 0.27
C PHE A 509 22.04 -23.83 -0.66
N ALA A 510 21.19 -22.81 -0.57
CA ALA A 510 21.26 -21.63 -1.42
C ALA A 510 22.61 -20.90 -1.27
N ARG A 511 23.07 -20.71 -0.03
CA ARG A 511 24.30 -19.99 0.30
C ARG A 511 25.57 -20.80 0.03
N GLU A 512 25.57 -22.08 0.38
CA GLU A 512 26.80 -22.90 0.38
C GLU A 512 27.04 -23.62 -0.94
N TYR A 513 26.00 -23.85 -1.75
CA TYR A 513 26.10 -24.60 -3.00
C TYR A 513 25.62 -23.83 -4.22
N TRP A 514 24.35 -23.43 -4.22
CA TRP A 514 23.71 -22.84 -5.39
C TRP A 514 24.37 -21.52 -5.79
N ALA A 515 24.55 -20.58 -4.86
CA ALA A 515 25.16 -19.28 -5.15
C ALA A 515 26.61 -19.40 -5.68
N PRO A 516 27.55 -20.12 -5.02
CA PRO A 516 28.90 -20.33 -5.54
C PRO A 516 28.92 -21.00 -6.92
N LYS A 517 28.01 -21.95 -7.18
CA LYS A 517 27.88 -22.61 -8.49
C LYS A 517 27.44 -21.63 -9.57
N MET A 518 26.42 -20.81 -9.30
CA MET A 518 25.94 -19.79 -10.25
C MET A 518 27.02 -18.75 -10.55
N GLU A 519 27.80 -18.31 -9.56
CA GLU A 519 28.95 -17.43 -9.79
C GLU A 519 30.05 -18.07 -10.62
N ALA A 520 30.35 -19.35 -10.39
CA ALA A 520 31.36 -20.07 -11.17
C ALA A 520 30.95 -20.21 -12.63
N LEU A 521 29.67 -20.52 -12.89
CA LEU A 521 29.10 -20.61 -14.23
C LEU A 521 29.13 -19.27 -14.96
N ASP A 522 28.80 -18.16 -14.29
CA ASP A 522 28.92 -16.83 -14.89
C ASP A 522 30.36 -16.51 -15.30
N ARG A 523 31.34 -16.85 -14.44
CA ARG A 523 32.76 -16.69 -14.79
C ARG A 523 33.16 -17.55 -15.99
N GLU A 524 32.67 -18.78 -16.07
CA GLU A 524 32.91 -19.68 -17.19
C GLU A 524 32.31 -19.13 -18.50
N ILE A 525 31.04 -18.71 -18.47
CA ILE A 525 30.33 -18.11 -19.60
C ILE A 525 31.06 -16.85 -20.07
N LYS A 526 31.48 -15.97 -19.15
CA LYS A 526 32.22 -14.74 -19.48
C LYS A 526 33.64 -15.01 -19.98
N SER A 527 34.25 -16.13 -19.58
CA SER A 527 35.58 -16.53 -20.05
C SER A 527 35.56 -17.08 -21.48
N TYR A 528 34.38 -17.31 -22.07
CA TYR A 528 34.24 -17.83 -23.41
C TYR A 528 34.72 -16.81 -24.45
N VAL A 529 35.83 -17.15 -25.11
CA VAL A 529 36.36 -16.38 -26.23
C VAL A 529 35.86 -17.02 -27.52
N LEU A 530 35.20 -16.22 -28.36
CA LEU A 530 34.80 -16.66 -29.71
C LEU A 530 36.04 -17.14 -30.47
N THR A 531 35.95 -18.32 -31.06
CA THR A 531 36.98 -18.77 -32.00
C THR A 531 36.98 -17.85 -33.23
N GLU A 532 38.13 -17.72 -33.88
CA GLU A 532 38.28 -16.91 -35.10
C GLU A 532 37.25 -17.30 -36.17
N THR A 533 36.92 -18.59 -36.28
CA THR A 533 35.92 -19.11 -37.22
C THR A 533 34.49 -18.70 -36.86
N GLN A 534 34.15 -18.68 -35.57
CA GLN A 534 32.85 -18.19 -35.10
C GLN A 534 32.73 -16.68 -35.28
N ARG A 535 33.82 -15.94 -35.03
CA ARG A 535 33.88 -14.49 -35.24
C ARG A 535 33.64 -14.14 -36.71
N GLN A 536 34.35 -14.80 -37.63
CA GLN A 536 34.18 -14.61 -39.07
C GLN A 536 32.78 -15.02 -39.55
N SER A 537 32.19 -16.07 -38.97
CA SER A 537 30.82 -16.49 -39.29
C SER A 537 29.78 -15.46 -38.82
N ALA A 538 29.98 -14.87 -37.64
CA ALA A 538 29.13 -13.81 -37.12
C ALA A 538 29.24 -12.53 -37.97
N GLU A 539 30.44 -12.15 -38.38
CA GLU A 539 30.66 -11.02 -39.31
C GLU A 539 29.99 -11.27 -40.67
N ALA A 540 30.06 -12.49 -41.20
CA ALA A 540 29.39 -12.88 -42.43
C ALA A 540 27.85 -12.85 -42.31
N ALA A 541 27.32 -13.06 -41.10
CA ALA A 541 25.90 -12.89 -40.79
C ALA A 541 25.49 -11.42 -40.55
N GLY A 542 26.43 -10.48 -40.68
CA GLY A 542 26.18 -9.03 -40.56
C GLY A 542 26.38 -8.45 -39.16
N VAL A 543 26.95 -9.21 -38.22
CA VAL A 543 27.30 -8.69 -36.88
C VAL A 543 28.48 -7.73 -37.00
N VAL A 544 28.27 -6.47 -36.62
CA VAL A 544 29.32 -5.44 -36.58
C VAL A 544 29.82 -5.31 -35.14
N TRP A 545 31.10 -5.56 -34.92
CA TRP A 545 31.71 -5.41 -33.60
C TRP A 545 31.98 -3.93 -33.28
N GLU A 546 31.26 -3.38 -32.31
CA GLU A 546 31.61 -2.06 -31.74
C GLU A 546 32.81 -2.22 -30.80
N CYS A 547 34.00 -1.85 -31.28
CA CYS A 547 35.18 -1.77 -30.43
C CYS A 547 35.10 -0.52 -29.54
N TYR A 548 34.68 -0.66 -28.30
CA TYR A 548 34.93 0.36 -27.26
C TYR A 548 36.36 0.21 -26.73
N GLY A 549 37.29 0.97 -27.32
CA GLY A 549 38.68 1.09 -26.89
C GLY A 549 39.51 1.95 -27.86
N PRO A 550 40.53 2.68 -27.39
CA PRO A 550 41.29 3.59 -28.25
C PRO A 550 42.06 2.79 -29.30
N LYS A 551 41.75 3.04 -30.58
CA LYS A 551 42.52 2.48 -31.70
C LYS A 551 43.94 3.04 -31.65
N LEU A 552 44.93 2.19 -31.35
CA LEU A 552 46.33 2.53 -31.61
C LEU A 552 46.54 2.60 -33.14
N PRO A 553 47.20 3.64 -33.67
CA PRO A 553 47.43 3.74 -35.11
C PRO A 553 48.47 2.70 -35.57
N PRO A 554 48.40 2.22 -36.83
CA PRO A 554 49.45 1.39 -37.40
C PRO A 554 50.75 2.20 -37.58
N CYS A 555 51.88 1.60 -37.24
CA CYS A 555 53.20 2.15 -37.48
C CYS A 555 53.49 2.13 -39.00
N GLY A 556 53.67 3.30 -39.61
CA GLY A 556 54.03 3.46 -41.01
C GLY A 556 54.23 4.92 -41.41
N ASP A 557 55.47 5.26 -41.75
CA ASP A 557 56.03 6.59 -42.01
C ASP A 557 55.27 7.50 -43.00
N SER A 558 54.95 8.72 -42.56
CA SER A 558 55.40 9.99 -43.17
C SER A 558 54.71 11.20 -42.56
N LEU A 559 55.52 12.22 -42.25
CA LEU A 559 55.13 13.52 -41.73
C LEU A 559 54.07 14.22 -42.59
N THR A 560 53.04 14.78 -41.92
CA THR A 560 52.62 16.17 -42.13
C THR A 560 51.80 16.63 -40.93
N VAL A 561 52.26 17.71 -40.31
CA VAL A 561 51.63 18.41 -39.20
C VAL A 561 50.52 19.29 -39.77
N GLU A 562 49.27 19.04 -39.40
CA GLU A 562 48.25 20.10 -39.31
C GLU A 562 47.44 19.91 -38.02
N THR A 563 47.51 20.96 -37.21
CA THR A 563 46.86 21.22 -35.93
C THR A 563 45.34 21.22 -36.00
N GLY A 564 44.67 20.56 -35.05
CA GLY A 564 43.24 20.73 -34.80
C GLY A 564 42.60 19.60 -34.01
N GLU A 565 43.06 19.33 -32.78
CA GLU A 565 42.32 18.48 -31.84
C GLU A 565 41.30 19.33 -31.08
N GLU A 566 40.04 19.30 -31.54
CA GLU A 566 38.89 19.66 -30.70
C GLU A 566 38.56 18.44 -29.82
N GLU A 567 39.05 18.49 -28.58
CA GLU A 567 38.73 17.55 -27.52
C GLU A 567 37.24 17.72 -27.14
N VAL A 568 36.38 16.83 -27.65
CA VAL A 568 34.95 16.80 -27.27
C VAL A 568 34.84 16.26 -25.85
N VAL A 569 35.02 17.17 -24.88
CA VAL A 569 34.78 16.94 -23.46
C VAL A 569 33.30 16.56 -23.27
N SER A 570 33.08 15.36 -22.74
CA SER A 570 31.75 14.81 -22.44
C SER A 570 30.93 15.78 -21.58
N GLU A 571 29.64 15.95 -21.87
CA GLU A 571 28.72 16.80 -21.09
C GLU A 571 28.71 16.45 -19.59
N LEU A 572 29.07 15.20 -19.25
CA LEU A 572 29.24 14.75 -17.87
C LEU A 572 30.46 15.39 -17.18
N GLU A 573 31.57 15.58 -17.89
CA GLU A 573 32.76 16.26 -17.35
C GLU A 573 32.54 17.76 -17.17
N LYS A 574 31.73 18.39 -18.04
CA LYS A 574 31.30 19.78 -17.83
C LYS A 574 30.40 19.92 -16.60
N ALA A 575 29.50 18.96 -16.37
CA ALA A 575 28.63 18.94 -15.20
C ALA A 575 29.44 18.73 -13.90
N LEU A 576 30.43 17.83 -13.92
CA LEU A 576 31.32 17.59 -12.78
C LEU A 576 32.19 18.81 -12.45
N ARG A 577 32.74 19.51 -13.46
CA ARG A 577 33.48 20.76 -13.22
C ARG A 577 32.60 21.87 -12.64
N LYS A 578 31.36 22.01 -13.11
CA LYS A 578 30.39 22.95 -12.51
C LYS A 578 30.09 22.65 -11.05
N LEU A 579 29.98 21.37 -10.69
CA LEU A 579 29.77 20.96 -9.29
C LEU A 579 30.99 21.27 -8.42
N ASP A 580 32.19 21.08 -8.98
CA ASP A 580 33.45 21.38 -8.27
C ASP A 580 33.67 22.89 -8.08
N GLU A 581 33.29 23.71 -9.07
CA GLU A 581 33.26 25.18 -8.97
C GLU A 581 32.25 25.67 -7.92
N ILE A 582 31.07 25.03 -7.82
CA ILE A 582 30.08 25.35 -6.78
C ILE A 582 30.59 24.93 -5.38
N ALA A 583 31.30 23.81 -5.28
CA ALA A 583 31.84 23.31 -4.01
C ALA A 583 33.01 24.15 -3.49
N THR A 584 33.73 24.84 -4.37
CA THR A 584 34.94 25.60 -4.04
C THR A 584 34.72 27.12 -3.98
N ASP A 585 33.49 27.61 -4.16
CA ASP A 585 33.16 29.04 -4.08
C ASP A 585 33.49 29.64 -2.68
N PRO A 586 34.51 30.52 -2.58
CA PRO A 586 34.92 31.13 -1.32
C PRO A 586 33.95 32.22 -0.82
N ALA A 587 32.91 32.57 -1.58
CA ALA A 587 31.88 33.56 -1.20
C ALA A 587 30.65 32.94 -0.52
N ARG A 588 30.64 31.63 -0.25
CA ARG A 588 29.53 30.98 0.47
C ARG A 588 29.42 31.53 1.90
N PRO A 589 28.27 32.09 2.32
CA PRO A 589 28.07 32.48 3.71
C PRO A 589 28.15 31.24 4.60
N SER A 590 29.04 31.27 5.60
CA SER A 590 29.08 30.26 6.64
C SER A 590 27.79 30.32 7.45
N LEU A 591 27.00 29.24 7.42
CA LEU A 591 25.89 29.04 8.36
C LEU A 591 26.49 28.77 9.74
N ILE A 592 26.63 29.84 10.54
CA ILE A 592 26.59 29.80 12.00
C ILE A 592 25.29 30.48 12.42
#